data_AF-A0A4Q5QDH4-F1
#
_entry.id   AF-A0A4Q5QDH4-F1
#
_cell.length_a   1.000
_cell.length_b   1.000
_cell.length_c   1.000
_cell.angle_alpha   90.00
_cell.angle_beta   90.00
_cell.angle_gamma   90.00
#
_symmetry.space_group_name_H-M   'P 1'
#
loop_
_entity.id
_entity.type
_entity.pdbx_description
1 polymer ?
#
loop_
_entity_poly.entity_id
_entity_poly.type
_entity_poly.pdbx_seq_one_letter_code
_entity_poly.pdbx_strand_id
1 'polypeptide(L)'
;MTVDEMRAIIGAGPEVPDAEVIVRYGALEAAKADRGLPIEEVRGQVRLERTDSSEDSYLSLLIPAAIRAVRNEVGRPIDLSSDDPDNDVFRVAVLLLIGHWFDTRAPVAVGSQSYELPFTVSFLLNPVPRKWVC
;
A
#
# COMPACT_ATOMS: atom_id res chain seq x y z
N MET A 1 -1.94 11.41 -20.92
CA MET A 1 -1.09 12.30 -20.13
C MET A 1 0.02 12.82 -21.02
N THR A 2 0.12 14.14 -21.17
CA THR A 2 1.11 14.80 -22.02
C THR A 2 2.42 15.04 -21.27
N VAL A 3 3.51 15.34 -21.98
CA VAL A 3 4.81 15.64 -21.35
C VAL A 3 4.72 16.92 -20.49
N ASP A 4 3.92 17.90 -20.91
CA ASP A 4 3.68 19.13 -20.14
C ASP A 4 2.94 18.87 -18.82
N GLU A 5 1.98 17.95 -18.82
CA GLU A 5 1.31 17.49 -17.59
C GLU A 5 2.30 16.74 -16.67
N MET A 6 3.17 15.89 -17.22
CA MET A 6 4.21 15.20 -16.44
C MET A 6 5.19 16.21 -15.80
N ARG A 7 5.61 17.25 -16.54
CA ARG A 7 6.47 18.33 -16.03
C ARG A 7 5.85 19.04 -14.84
N ALA A 8 4.57 19.38 -14.92
CA ALA A 8 3.84 20.03 -13.83
C ALA A 8 3.79 19.15 -12.56
N ILE A 9 3.64 17.84 -12.72
CA ILE A 9 3.62 16.88 -11.61
C ILE A 9 4.99 16.74 -10.95
N ILE A 10 6.07 16.66 -11.73
CA ILE A 10 7.44 16.49 -11.19
C ILE A 10 8.11 17.81 -10.80
N GLY A 11 7.49 18.96 -11.09
CA GLY A 11 8.07 20.29 -10.86
C GLY A 11 9.29 20.60 -11.73
N ALA A 12 9.38 20.01 -12.93
CA ALA A 12 10.49 20.26 -13.85
C ALA A 12 10.23 21.52 -14.69
N GLY A 13 11.21 22.43 -14.74
CA GLY A 13 11.16 23.60 -15.61
C GLY A 13 11.30 23.24 -17.10
N PRO A 14 11.01 24.20 -18.00
CA PRO A 14 11.04 23.98 -19.45
C PRO A 14 12.42 23.60 -20.00
N GLU A 15 13.49 23.91 -19.26
CA GLU A 15 14.89 23.62 -19.62
C GLU A 15 15.26 22.13 -19.57
N VAL A 16 14.49 21.29 -18.87
CA VAL A 16 14.73 19.84 -18.80
C VAL A 16 14.30 19.19 -20.12
N PRO A 17 15.04 18.24 -20.72
CA PRO A 17 14.61 17.54 -21.94
C PRO A 17 13.37 16.66 -21.72
N ASP A 18 12.48 16.57 -22.72
CA ASP A 18 11.26 15.73 -22.65
C ASP A 18 11.55 14.27 -22.30
N ALA A 19 12.62 13.69 -22.86
CA ALA A 19 13.03 12.32 -22.57
C ALA A 19 13.38 12.12 -21.09
N GLU A 20 14.01 13.12 -20.45
CA GLU A 20 14.37 13.07 -19.05
C GLU A 20 13.14 13.22 -18.14
N VAL A 21 12.17 14.07 -18.53
CA VAL A 21 10.88 14.20 -17.85
C VAL A 21 10.14 12.87 -17.84
N ILE A 22 10.08 12.16 -18.97
CA ILE A 22 9.40 10.86 -19.09
C ILE A 22 10.07 9.82 -18.18
N VAL A 23 11.41 9.79 -18.13
CA VAL A 23 12.15 8.87 -17.24
C VAL A 23 11.92 9.21 -15.77
N ARG A 24 12.00 10.49 -15.39
CA ARG A 24 11.76 10.93 -14.00
C ARG A 24 10.32 10.69 -13.57
N TYR A 25 9.37 10.93 -14.46
CA TYR A 25 7.96 10.64 -14.24
C TYR A 25 7.71 9.13 -14.12
N GLY A 26 8.30 8.33 -15.01
CA GLY A 26 8.24 6.87 -14.94
C GLY A 26 8.87 6.32 -13.65
N ALA A 27 9.96 6.91 -13.18
CA ALA A 27 10.57 6.58 -11.89
C ALA A 27 9.71 7.02 -10.71
N LEU A 28 9.00 8.15 -10.79
CA LEU A 28 8.05 8.60 -9.78
C LEU A 28 6.84 7.66 -9.71
N GLU A 29 6.29 7.25 -10.84
CA GLU A 29 5.18 6.29 -10.91
C GLU A 29 5.63 4.89 -10.47
N ALA A 30 6.82 4.45 -10.88
CA ALA A 30 7.44 3.23 -10.37
C ALA A 30 7.66 3.33 -8.86
N ALA A 31 8.13 4.46 -8.33
CA ALA A 31 8.32 4.68 -6.90
C ALA A 31 6.99 4.82 -6.13
N LYS A 32 5.91 5.29 -6.75
CA LYS A 32 4.55 5.21 -6.20
C LYS A 32 4.07 3.77 -6.15
N ALA A 33 4.38 2.99 -7.18
CA ALA A 33 4.13 1.55 -7.22
C ALA A 33 5.05 0.75 -6.27
N ASP A 34 6.22 1.30 -5.93
CA ASP A 34 7.23 0.68 -5.05
C ASP A 34 7.04 1.08 -3.56
N ARG A 35 6.22 2.09 -3.27
CA ARG A 35 5.85 2.48 -1.89
C ARG A 35 4.79 1.60 -1.24
N GLY A 36 4.23 0.65 -1.97
CA GLY A 36 3.20 -0.23 -1.43
C GLY A 36 2.72 -1.22 -2.46
N LEU A 37 2.38 -2.40 -1.95
CA LEU A 37 1.81 -3.55 -2.65
C LEU A 37 1.18 -3.20 -4.02
N PRO A 38 1.62 -3.83 -5.12
CA PRO A 38 1.04 -3.57 -6.43
C PRO A 38 -0.46 -3.85 -6.40
N ILE A 39 -1.22 -2.99 -7.09
CA ILE A 39 -2.69 -3.07 -7.10
C ILE A 39 -3.20 -4.43 -7.60
N GLU A 40 -2.45 -5.12 -8.46
CA GLU A 40 -2.72 -6.49 -8.90
C GLU A 40 -2.72 -7.51 -7.74
N GLU A 41 -1.76 -7.39 -6.82
CA GLU A 41 -1.64 -8.27 -5.64
C GLU A 41 -2.82 -8.03 -4.69
N VAL A 42 -3.21 -6.76 -4.54
CA VAL A 42 -4.38 -6.38 -3.75
C VAL A 42 -5.68 -6.86 -4.39
N ARG A 43 -5.85 -6.73 -5.71
CA ARG A 43 -7.00 -7.26 -6.46
C ARG A 43 -7.14 -8.77 -6.26
N GLY A 44 -6.03 -9.49 -6.34
CA GLY A 44 -5.99 -10.93 -6.06
C GLY A 44 -6.51 -11.26 -4.65
N GLN A 45 -6.11 -10.47 -3.65
CA GLN A 45 -6.55 -10.64 -2.26
C GLN A 45 -8.06 -10.42 -2.07
N VAL A 46 -8.63 -9.38 -2.69
CA VAL A 46 -10.08 -9.09 -2.62
C VAL A 46 -10.92 -9.89 -3.62
N ARG A 47 -10.29 -10.79 -4.39
CA ARG A 47 -10.92 -11.65 -5.41
C ARG A 47 -11.64 -10.86 -6.51
N LEU A 48 -11.11 -9.68 -6.86
CA LEU A 48 -11.56 -8.95 -8.04
C LEU A 48 -10.95 -9.55 -9.30
N GLU A 49 -11.69 -9.50 -10.40
CA GLU A 49 -11.16 -9.92 -11.70
C GLU A 49 -10.05 -8.98 -12.16
N ARG A 50 -9.06 -9.51 -12.88
CA ARG A 50 -7.88 -8.74 -13.33
C ARG A 50 -8.21 -7.54 -14.21
N THR A 51 -9.34 -7.58 -14.90
CA THR A 51 -9.81 -6.50 -15.78
C THR A 51 -10.78 -5.56 -15.09
N ASP A 52 -11.21 -5.85 -13.86
CA ASP A 52 -12.10 -4.98 -13.10
C ASP A 52 -11.29 -3.85 -12.45
N SER A 53 -11.49 -2.64 -12.96
CA SER A 53 -10.88 -1.42 -12.44
C SER A 53 -11.87 -0.53 -11.68
N SER A 54 -13.08 -1.02 -11.39
CA SER A 54 -14.14 -0.22 -10.77
C SER A 54 -13.80 0.23 -9.35
N GLU A 55 -13.03 -0.60 -8.62
CA GLU A 55 -12.66 -0.38 -7.21
C GLU A 55 -11.21 0.12 -7.05
N ASP A 56 -10.47 0.34 -8.14
CA ASP A 56 -9.05 0.71 -8.09
C ASP A 56 -8.79 2.01 -7.32
N SER A 57 -9.71 2.98 -7.45
CA SER A 57 -9.67 4.24 -6.71
C SER A 57 -9.76 4.01 -5.20
N TYR A 58 -10.58 3.06 -4.76
CA TYR A 58 -10.75 2.74 -3.34
C TYR A 58 -9.57 1.93 -2.81
N LEU A 59 -9.12 0.92 -3.57
CA LEU A 59 -7.93 0.12 -3.22
C LEU A 59 -6.69 1.01 -3.08
N SER A 60 -6.53 2.00 -3.97
CA SER A 60 -5.44 2.98 -3.91
C SER A 60 -5.43 3.80 -2.62
N LEU A 61 -6.57 3.96 -1.94
CA LEU A 61 -6.66 4.61 -0.63
C LEU A 61 -6.39 3.63 0.53
N LEU A 62 -6.85 2.38 0.40
CA LEU A 62 -6.67 1.35 1.43
C LEU A 62 -5.21 0.94 1.59
N ILE A 63 -4.44 0.86 0.49
CA ILE A 63 -3.02 0.47 0.52
C ILE A 63 -2.18 1.33 1.49
N PRO A 64 -2.08 2.66 1.32
CA PRO A 64 -1.29 3.49 2.23
C PRO A 64 -1.87 3.54 3.65
N ALA A 65 -3.19 3.42 3.81
CA ALA A 65 -3.83 3.36 5.12
C ALA A 65 -3.44 2.09 5.89
N ALA A 66 -3.42 0.95 5.20
CA ALA A 66 -3.12 -0.35 5.80
C ALA A 66 -1.62 -0.45 6.15
N ILE A 67 -0.74 0.01 5.26
CA ILE A 67 0.70 0.12 5.55
C ILE A 67 0.94 0.99 6.79
N ARG A 68 0.24 2.14 6.89
CA ARG A 68 0.35 3.01 8.07
C ARG A 68 -0.16 2.33 9.34
N ALA A 69 -1.25 1.57 9.27
CA ALA A 69 -1.77 0.83 10.42
C ALA A 69 -0.79 -0.23 10.91
N VAL A 70 -0.25 -1.05 10.00
CA VAL A 70 0.77 -2.07 10.33
C VAL A 70 2.04 -1.43 10.89
N ARG A 71 2.49 -0.31 10.31
CA ARG A 71 3.63 0.47 10.83
C ARG A 71 3.41 0.92 12.28
N ASN A 72 2.21 1.42 12.59
CA ASN A 72 1.87 1.86 13.94
C ASN A 72 1.84 0.69 14.93
N GLU A 73 1.30 -0.45 14.52
CA GLU A 73 1.21 -1.65 15.36
C GLU A 73 2.60 -2.22 15.74
N VAL A 74 3.51 -2.25 14.77
CA VAL A 74 4.89 -2.73 14.96
C VAL A 74 5.76 -1.66 15.65
N GLY A 75 5.41 -0.38 15.53
CA GLY A 75 6.15 0.74 16.13
C GLY A 75 7.47 1.05 15.43
N ARG A 76 7.58 0.72 14.14
CA ARG A 76 8.84 0.67 13.40
C ARG A 76 8.62 1.07 11.93
N PRO A 77 9.55 1.76 11.24
CA PRO A 77 9.38 2.05 9.82
C PRO A 77 9.30 0.76 9.00
N ILE A 78 8.37 0.73 8.05
CA ILE A 78 8.15 -0.38 7.12
C ILE A 78 8.41 0.14 5.72
N ASP A 79 9.25 -0.59 5.00
CA ASP A 79 9.56 -0.36 3.59
C ASP A 79 9.50 -1.71 2.85
N LEU A 80 8.37 -1.94 2.16
CA LEU A 80 8.06 -3.23 1.52
C LEU A 80 8.93 -3.52 0.28
N SER A 81 9.74 -2.56 -0.18
CA SER A 81 10.72 -2.76 -1.25
C SER A 81 12.14 -3.04 -0.72
N SER A 82 12.36 -2.94 0.59
CA SER A 82 13.66 -3.26 1.21
C SER A 82 13.89 -4.78 1.38
N ASP A 83 15.14 -5.18 1.67
CA ASP A 83 15.51 -6.58 1.96
C ASP A 83 15.33 -6.93 3.45
N ASP A 84 14.21 -6.50 4.03
CA ASP A 84 13.87 -6.74 5.42
C ASP A 84 13.36 -8.19 5.60
N PRO A 85 13.90 -8.98 6.55
CA PRO A 85 13.46 -10.36 6.76
C PRO A 85 11.99 -10.47 7.16
N ASP A 86 11.40 -9.42 7.72
CA ASP A 86 10.00 -9.38 8.14
C ASP A 86 9.07 -8.88 7.01
N ASN A 87 9.59 -8.51 5.83
CA ASN A 87 8.77 -7.88 4.78
C ASN A 87 7.63 -8.76 4.29
N ASP A 88 7.85 -10.07 4.13
CA ASP A 88 6.78 -10.99 3.73
C ASP A 88 5.66 -11.02 4.77
N VAL A 89 6.00 -10.94 6.06
CA VAL A 89 5.02 -10.87 7.15
C VAL A 89 4.23 -9.57 7.08
N PHE A 90 4.90 -8.44 6.82
CA PHE A 90 4.23 -7.15 6.64
C PHE A 90 3.33 -7.13 5.41
N ARG A 91 3.76 -7.69 4.27
CA ARG A 91 2.94 -7.79 3.06
C ARG A 91 1.65 -8.56 3.33
N VAL A 92 1.74 -9.74 3.94
CA VAL A 92 0.57 -10.56 4.28
C VAL A 92 -0.34 -9.85 5.27
N ALA A 93 0.21 -9.22 6.32
CA ALA A 93 -0.58 -8.47 7.29
C ALA A 93 -1.35 -7.31 6.65
N VAL A 94 -0.71 -6.56 5.76
CA VAL A 94 -1.35 -5.47 5.01
C VAL A 94 -2.45 -6.00 4.09
N LEU A 95 -2.21 -7.09 3.35
CA LEU A 95 -3.23 -7.70 2.48
C LEU A 95 -4.46 -8.18 3.26
N LEU A 96 -4.26 -8.85 4.41
CA LEU A 96 -5.36 -9.29 5.28
C LEU A 96 -6.17 -8.10 5.81
N LEU A 97 -5.50 -7.02 6.17
CA LEU A 97 -6.15 -5.80 6.66
C LEU A 97 -6.97 -5.11 5.55
N ILE A 98 -6.42 -5.03 4.34
CA ILE A 98 -7.13 -4.48 3.18
C ILE A 98 -8.37 -5.32 2.86
N GLY A 99 -8.25 -6.65 2.83
CA GLY A 99 -9.41 -7.53 2.60
C GLY A 99 -10.50 -7.31 3.64
N HIS A 100 -10.11 -7.21 4.91
CA HIS A 100 -11.06 -6.94 5.99
C HIS A 100 -11.81 -5.61 5.82
N TRP A 101 -11.10 -4.53 5.51
CA TRP A 101 -11.70 -3.20 5.30
C TRP A 101 -12.52 -3.11 4.02
N PHE A 102 -12.11 -3.82 2.97
CA PHE A 102 -12.84 -3.87 1.71
C PHE A 102 -14.21 -4.54 1.89
N ASP A 103 -14.25 -5.66 2.62
CA ASP A 103 -15.48 -6.38 2.95
C ASP A 103 -16.33 -5.61 3.98
N THR A 104 -15.67 -4.91 4.92
CA THR A 104 -16.31 -4.20 6.03
C THR A 104 -16.21 -2.68 5.84
N ARG A 105 -17.06 -2.12 4.97
CA ARG A 105 -17.12 -0.67 4.71
C ARG A 105 -17.84 0.15 5.79
N ALA A 106 -18.07 -0.43 6.97
CA ALA A 106 -18.79 0.18 8.08
C ALA A 106 -17.90 0.29 9.33
N PRO A 107 -18.06 1.36 10.14
CA PRO A 107 -17.25 1.57 11.34
C PRO A 107 -17.51 0.53 12.43
N VAL A 108 -18.70 -0.06 12.46
CA VAL A 108 -19.10 -1.14 13.38
C VAL A 108 -19.99 -2.11 12.61
N ALA A 109 -19.68 -3.40 12.68
CA ALA A 109 -20.55 -4.44 12.16
C ALA A 109 -21.71 -4.69 13.15
N VAL A 110 -22.94 -4.36 12.73
CA VAL A 110 -24.14 -4.55 13.55
C VAL A 110 -24.45 -6.04 13.65
N GLY A 111 -24.49 -6.59 14.87
CA GLY A 111 -24.84 -7.99 15.13
C GLY A 111 -23.65 -8.97 15.24
N SER A 112 -22.42 -8.48 15.18
CA SER A 112 -21.19 -9.28 15.43
C SER A 112 -20.28 -8.59 16.45
N GLN A 113 -19.39 -9.36 17.10
CA GLN A 113 -18.31 -8.77 17.89
C GLN A 113 -17.37 -8.00 16.96
N SER A 114 -17.31 -6.68 17.10
CA SER A 114 -16.32 -5.83 16.46
C SER A 114 -14.96 -6.04 17.14
N TYR A 115 -14.00 -6.61 16.41
CA TYR A 115 -12.61 -6.67 16.85
C TYR A 115 -11.85 -5.46 16.30
N GLU A 116 -10.98 -4.85 17.11
CA GLU A 116 -10.21 -3.66 16.75
C GLU A 116 -9.21 -3.93 15.60
N LEU A 117 -8.64 -5.14 15.57
CA LEU A 117 -7.81 -5.68 14.48
C LEU A 117 -8.18 -7.16 14.24
N PRO A 118 -8.11 -7.66 12.99
CA PRO A 118 -8.25 -9.08 12.72
C PRO A 118 -7.20 -9.89 13.49
N PHE A 119 -7.62 -10.98 14.17
CA PHE A 119 -6.73 -11.81 14.98
C PHE A 119 -5.49 -12.27 14.22
N THR A 120 -5.65 -12.64 12.95
CA THR A 120 -4.55 -13.09 12.08
C THR A 120 -3.48 -12.01 11.88
N VAL A 121 -3.88 -10.75 11.74
CA VAL A 121 -2.95 -9.62 11.64
C VAL A 121 -2.17 -9.47 12.95
N SER A 122 -2.85 -9.52 14.09
CA SER A 122 -2.18 -9.45 15.40
C SER A 122 -1.22 -10.64 15.63
N PHE A 123 -1.63 -11.85 15.24
CA PHE A 123 -0.82 -13.06 15.35
C PHE A 123 0.48 -12.97 14.53
N LEU A 124 0.41 -12.39 13.32
CA LEU A 124 1.57 -12.19 12.45
C LEU A 124 2.53 -11.12 12.98
N LEU A 125 2.00 -10.02 13.53
CA LEU A 125 2.82 -8.87 13.92
C LEU A 125 3.42 -8.99 15.33
N ASN A 126 2.79 -9.74 16.23
CA ASN A 126 3.28 -9.95 17.59
C ASN A 126 4.73 -10.47 17.73
N PRO A 127 5.21 -11.44 16.92
CA PRO A 127 6.59 -11.91 17.02
C PRO A 127 7.62 -10.93 16.43
N VAL A 128 7.20 -9.94 15.64
CA VAL A 128 8.11 -8.99 15.00
C VAL A 128 8.74 -8.08 16.06
N PRO A 129 10.08 -7.93 16.09
CA PRO A 129 10.74 -7.08 17.06
C PRO A 129 10.34 -5.61 16.84
N ARG A 130 9.69 -5.03 17.86
CA ARG A 130 9.30 -3.60 17.87
C ARG A 130 10.49 -2.64 17.95
N LYS A 131 11.64 -3.12 18.45
CA LYS A 131 12.83 -2.29 18.67
C LYS A 131 13.79 -2.46 17.49
N TRP A 132 14.03 -1.36 16.78
CA TRP A 132 15.18 -1.25 15.89
C TRP A 132 16.43 -1.24 16.78
N VAL A 133 17.20 -2.33 16.74
CA VAL A 133 18.55 -2.35 17.32
C VAL A 133 19.45 -1.76 16.24
N CYS A 134 19.83 -0.49 16.41
CA CYS A 134 20.84 0.18 15.59
C CYS A 134 22.23 -0.44 15.81
#